data_AF-A0A528LFW2-F1
#
_entry.id   AF-A0A528LFW2-F1
#
_cell.length_a   1.000
_cell.length_b   1.000
_cell.length_c   1.000
_cell.angle_alpha   90.00
_cell.angle_beta   90.00
_cell.angle_gamma   90.00
#
_symmetry.space_group_name_H-M   'P 1'
#
loop_
_entity.id
_entity.type
_entity.pdbx_description
1 polymer ?
#
loop_
_entity_poly.entity_id
_entity_poly.type
_entity_poly.pdbx_seq_one_letter_code
_entity_poly.pdbx_strand_id
1 'polypeptide(L)'
;MPARTSKAEAARIERAIDAAVSGSWEEFAKLTDEPFANDASMREQFEDSAPRLQQAGGNWEMTSGIGIVPEDGTRVITVMIKAPPTVDIILTLHSMSDSDDSAISIWTFFQQLNWDD
;
A
#
# COMPACT_ATOMS: atom_id res chain seq x y z
N MET A 1 23.30 -0.47 4.98
CA MET A 1 22.70 -1.07 3.77
C MET A 1 21.33 -0.44 3.59
N PRO A 2 20.86 -0.12 2.37
CA PRO A 2 19.50 0.39 2.21
C PRO A 2 18.51 -0.66 2.73
N ALA A 3 17.55 -0.24 3.54
CA ALA A 3 16.47 -1.10 3.99
C ALA A 3 15.73 -1.62 2.75
N ARG A 4 15.51 -2.94 2.68
CA ARG A 4 14.77 -3.60 1.60
C ARG A 4 13.52 -4.24 2.19
N THR A 5 12.47 -4.31 1.39
CA THR A 5 11.24 -4.99 1.80
C THR A 5 11.51 -6.49 1.99
N SER A 6 10.94 -7.08 3.03
CA SER A 6 10.92 -8.51 3.23
C SER A 6 10.01 -9.18 2.19
N LYS A 7 10.09 -10.51 2.09
CA LYS A 7 9.26 -11.28 1.17
C LYS A 7 7.77 -11.14 1.52
N ALA A 8 7.42 -11.19 2.80
CA ALA A 8 6.06 -10.94 3.28
C ALA A 8 5.58 -9.52 2.97
N GLU A 9 6.40 -8.49 3.24
CA GLU A 9 6.08 -7.08 2.94
C GLU A 9 5.80 -6.91 1.43
N ALA A 10 6.68 -7.43 0.58
CA ALA A 10 6.53 -7.37 -0.88
C ALA A 10 5.26 -8.10 -1.35
N ALA A 11 5.02 -9.32 -0.86
CA ALA A 11 3.82 -10.09 -1.22
C ALA A 11 2.53 -9.38 -0.78
N ARG A 12 2.55 -8.66 0.35
CA ARG A 12 1.42 -7.86 0.82
C ARG A 12 1.10 -6.73 -0.14
N ILE A 13 2.13 -6.01 -0.58
CA ILE A 13 2.03 -4.90 -1.54
C ILE A 13 1.43 -5.41 -2.85
N GLU A 14 1.97 -6.50 -3.41
CA GLU A 14 1.47 -7.09 -4.65
C GLU A 14 0.01 -7.52 -4.54
N ARG A 15 -0.36 -8.19 -3.43
CA ARG A 15 -1.76 -8.57 -3.18
C ARG A 15 -2.68 -7.37 -3.03
N ALA A 16 -2.21 -6.28 -2.42
CA ALA A 16 -2.99 -5.06 -2.24
C ALA A 16 -3.32 -4.41 -3.59
N ILE A 17 -2.34 -4.40 -4.49
CA ILE A 17 -2.53 -3.94 -5.86
C ILE A 17 -3.46 -4.88 -6.63
N ASP A 18 -3.29 -6.20 -6.52
CA ASP A 18 -4.15 -7.17 -7.20
C ASP A 18 -5.61 -7.09 -6.73
N ALA A 19 -5.84 -6.93 -5.42
CA ALA A 19 -7.17 -6.70 -4.86
C ALA A 19 -7.78 -5.39 -5.36
N ALA A 20 -6.99 -4.31 -5.44
CA ALA A 20 -7.44 -3.03 -5.97
C ALA A 20 -7.75 -3.10 -7.48
N VAL A 21 -6.92 -3.77 -8.28
CA VAL A 21 -7.18 -4.04 -9.69
C VAL A 21 -8.43 -4.90 -9.86
N SER A 22 -8.64 -5.88 -8.99
CA SER A 22 -9.85 -6.70 -8.98
C SER A 22 -11.08 -5.98 -8.38
N GLY A 23 -10.93 -4.75 -7.86
CA GLY A 23 -12.00 -3.99 -7.20
C GLY A 23 -12.54 -4.68 -5.94
N SER A 24 -11.78 -5.59 -5.35
CA SER A 24 -12.21 -6.48 -4.28
C SER A 24 -11.80 -5.92 -2.91
N TRP A 25 -12.65 -5.05 -2.36
CA TRP A 25 -12.44 -4.49 -1.01
C TRP A 25 -12.29 -5.59 0.06
N GLU A 26 -13.09 -6.65 -0.01
CA GLU A 26 -13.03 -7.73 1.00
C GLU A 26 -11.66 -8.42 1.03
N GLU A 27 -11.05 -8.62 -0.14
CA GLU A 27 -9.71 -9.19 -0.21
C GLU A 27 -8.69 -8.19 0.32
N PHE A 28 -8.79 -6.92 -0.07
CA PHE A 28 -7.93 -5.84 0.42
C PHE A 28 -8.00 -5.67 1.94
N ALA A 29 -9.19 -5.74 2.53
CA ALA A 29 -9.39 -5.61 3.97
C ALA A 29 -8.81 -6.79 4.76
N LYS A 30 -8.78 -7.99 4.19
CA LYS A 30 -8.04 -9.13 4.76
C LYS A 30 -6.53 -8.95 4.62
N LEU A 31 -6.08 -7.91 3.90
CA LEU A 31 -4.66 -7.63 3.75
C LEU A 31 -4.02 -6.84 4.90
N THR A 32 -4.75 -6.59 5.96
CA THR A 32 -4.18 -6.06 7.20
C THR A 32 -4.30 -7.11 8.30
N ASP A 33 -3.21 -7.38 9.01
CA ASP A 33 -3.25 -8.32 10.15
C ASP A 33 -3.98 -7.71 11.36
N GLU A 34 -3.94 -6.38 11.48
CA GLU A 34 -4.69 -5.62 12.46
C GLU A 34 -5.87 -4.88 11.80
N PRO A 35 -6.99 -4.70 12.51
CA PRO A 35 -8.11 -3.94 11.98
C PRO A 35 -7.70 -2.50 11.67
N PHE A 36 -8.24 -1.95 10.57
CA PHE A 36 -8.02 -0.54 10.24
C PHE A 36 -8.49 0.35 11.39
N ALA A 37 -7.71 1.40 11.68
CA ALA A 37 -8.12 2.41 12.66
C ALA A 37 -9.49 3.05 12.30
N ASN A 38 -9.78 3.18 11.00
CA ASN A 38 -11.08 3.59 10.50
C ASN A 38 -11.40 2.87 9.17
N ASP A 39 -12.25 1.85 9.25
CA ASP A 39 -12.67 1.04 8.10
C ASP A 39 -13.37 1.88 7.02
N ALA A 40 -14.25 2.81 7.42
CA ALA A 40 -14.99 3.64 6.47
C ALA A 40 -14.06 4.55 5.65
N SER A 41 -13.07 5.16 6.29
CA SER A 41 -12.07 6.00 5.61
C SER A 41 -11.15 5.19 4.71
N MET A 42 -10.74 4.00 5.15
CA MET A 42 -9.90 3.11 4.33
C MET A 42 -10.67 2.58 3.12
N ARG A 43 -11.96 2.29 3.31
CA ARG A 43 -12.84 1.87 2.22
C ARG A 43 -13.02 2.99 1.20
N GLU A 44 -13.26 4.22 1.62
CA GLU A 44 -13.37 5.37 0.72
C GLU A 44 -12.08 5.56 -0.10
N GLN A 45 -10.93 5.47 0.56
CA GLN A 45 -9.60 5.50 -0.07
C GLN A 45 -9.43 4.41 -1.14
N PHE A 46 -9.88 3.19 -0.83
CA PHE A 46 -9.88 2.07 -1.78
C PHE A 46 -10.83 2.29 -2.94
N GLU A 47 -12.09 2.66 -2.67
CA GLU A 47 -13.11 2.91 -3.70
C GLU A 47 -12.71 4.06 -4.65
N ASP A 48 -11.92 5.01 -4.17
CA ASP A 48 -11.35 6.08 -4.98
C ASP A 48 -10.11 5.65 -5.80
N SER A 49 -9.18 4.90 -5.19
CA SER A 49 -7.89 4.54 -5.80
C SER A 49 -7.95 3.30 -6.71
N ALA A 50 -8.74 2.29 -6.34
CA ALA A 50 -8.92 1.04 -7.10
C ALA A 50 -9.32 1.25 -8.58
N PRO A 51 -10.33 2.06 -8.92
CA PRO A 51 -10.72 2.26 -10.32
C PRO A 51 -9.61 2.88 -11.17
N ARG A 52 -8.66 3.62 -10.57
CA ARG A 52 -7.52 4.19 -11.31
C ARG A 52 -6.51 3.12 -11.69
N LEU A 53 -6.22 2.18 -10.79
CA LEU A 53 -5.39 1.02 -11.12
C LEU A 53 -6.03 0.16 -12.20
N GLN A 54 -7.35 -0.02 -12.13
CA GLN A 54 -8.13 -0.69 -13.18
C GLN A 54 -7.98 0.01 -14.53
N GLN A 55 -8.10 1.33 -14.56
CA GLN A 55 -7.93 2.14 -15.78
C GLN A 55 -6.51 2.10 -16.34
N ALA A 56 -5.50 2.08 -15.47
CA ALA A 56 -4.10 1.96 -15.89
C ALA A 56 -3.79 0.59 -16.52
N GLY A 57 -4.61 -0.44 -16.25
CA GLY A 57 -4.59 -1.69 -17.01
C GLY A 57 -3.26 -2.43 -17.00
N GLY A 58 -2.49 -2.33 -15.90
CA GLY A 58 -1.16 -2.94 -15.76
C GLY A 58 0.00 -1.99 -16.03
N ASN A 59 -0.27 -0.80 -16.57
CA ASN A 59 0.77 0.15 -16.96
C ASN A 59 1.09 1.12 -15.83
N TRP A 60 1.67 0.65 -14.72
CA TRP A 60 2.07 1.51 -13.60
C TRP A 60 3.51 1.24 -13.17
N GLU A 61 4.16 2.25 -12.60
CA GLU A 61 5.49 2.11 -12.02
C GLU A 61 5.42 2.14 -10.49
N MET A 62 6.14 1.24 -9.81
CA MET A 62 6.17 1.20 -8.35
C MET A 62 7.54 1.61 -7.83
N THR A 63 7.55 2.52 -6.86
CA THR A 63 8.74 2.86 -6.09
C THR A 63 8.43 2.71 -4.60
N SER A 64 9.27 2.00 -3.86
CA SER A 64 9.10 1.84 -2.41
C SER A 64 10.21 2.52 -1.62
N GLY A 65 9.84 3.12 -0.50
CA GLY A 65 10.72 3.67 0.52
C GLY A 65 10.44 3.02 1.86
N ILE A 66 11.48 2.85 2.69
CA ILE A 66 11.35 2.22 4.01
C ILE A 66 11.96 3.14 5.06
N GLY A 67 11.14 3.60 5.99
CA GLY A 67 11.57 4.24 7.23
C GLY A 67 11.65 3.19 8.33
N ILE A 68 12.78 3.13 9.05
CA ILE A 68 12.92 2.27 10.22
C ILE A 68 12.98 3.17 11.46
N VAL A 69 12.07 2.94 12.40
CA VAL A 69 12.08 3.60 13.70
C VAL A 69 13.21 2.98 14.53
N PRO A 70 14.23 3.75 14.92
CA PRO A 70 15.42 3.20 15.57
C PRO A 70 15.16 2.67 16.99
N GLU A 71 14.07 3.09 17.63
CA GLU A 71 13.74 2.75 19.02
C GLU A 71 13.26 1.28 19.16
N ASP A 72 12.35 0.85 18.28
CA ASP A 72 11.70 -0.47 18.37
C ASP A 72 11.91 -1.33 17.12
N GLY A 73 12.60 -0.80 16.10
CA GLY A 73 12.83 -1.52 14.84
C GLY A 73 11.63 -1.57 13.90
N THR A 74 10.51 -0.93 14.28
CA THR A 74 9.31 -0.75 13.46
C THR A 74 9.64 -0.17 12.10
N ARG A 75 8.96 -0.67 11.08
CA ARG A 75 9.19 -0.36 9.67
C ARG A 75 7.95 0.25 9.08
N VAL A 76 8.12 1.40 8.45
CA VAL A 76 7.08 2.09 7.68
C VAL A 76 7.49 2.00 6.22
N ILE A 77 6.72 1.24 5.44
CA ILE A 77 6.95 1.02 4.03
C ILE A 77 5.96 1.89 3.26
N THR A 78 6.48 2.85 2.50
CA THR A 78 5.68 3.71 1.63
C THR A 78 5.93 3.29 0.18
N VAL A 79 4.87 2.89 -0.50
CA VAL A 79 4.90 2.50 -1.91
C VAL A 79 4.14 3.54 -2.71
N MET A 80 4.83 4.18 -3.64
CA MET A 80 4.26 5.08 -4.63
C MET A 80 4.02 4.29 -5.91
N ILE A 81 2.77 4.25 -6.36
CA ILE A 81 2.32 3.56 -7.56
C ILE A 81 1.91 4.64 -8.57
N LYS A 82 2.74 4.88 -9.58
CA LYS A 82 2.49 5.86 -10.62
C LYS A 82 1.63 5.25 -11.71
N ALA A 83 0.36 5.62 -11.74
CA ALA A 83 -0.63 5.06 -12.67
C ALA A 83 -1.08 6.15 -13.67
N PRO A 84 -0.63 6.10 -14.94
CA PRO A 84 -1.10 6.98 -16.00
C PRO A 84 -2.60 6.70 -16.29
N PRO A 85 -3.36 7.71 -16.74
CA PRO A 85 -2.90 9.03 -17.21
C PRO A 85 -2.76 10.13 -16.14
N THR A 86 -3.12 9.89 -14.87
CA THR A 86 -3.49 11.03 -14.01
C THR A 86 -3.05 11.04 -12.54
N VAL A 87 -2.59 9.95 -11.90
CA VAL A 87 -2.29 10.04 -10.45
C VAL A 87 -1.22 9.07 -9.93
N ASP A 88 -0.52 9.52 -8.88
CA ASP A 88 0.32 8.69 -8.01
C ASP A 88 -0.53 8.17 -6.85
N ILE A 89 -0.60 6.86 -6.65
CA ILE A 89 -1.28 6.24 -5.50
C ILE A 89 -0.24 5.92 -4.43
N ILE A 90 -0.55 6.26 -3.17
CA ILE A 90 0.32 6.02 -2.03
C ILE A 90 -0.27 4.91 -1.16
N LEU A 91 0.44 3.78 -1.11
CA LEU A 91 0.18 2.68 -0.19
C LEU A 91 1.20 2.74 0.95
N THR A 92 0.73 2.84 2.19
CA THR A 92 1.58 2.78 3.37
C THR A 92 1.29 1.53 4.17
N LEU A 93 2.35 0.77 4.47
CA LEU A 93 2.32 -0.38 5.35
C LEU A 93 3.16 -0.12 6.59
N HIS A 94 2.72 -0.71 7.68
CA HIS A 94 3.42 -0.74 8.94
C HIS A 94 3.77 -2.19 9.26
N SER A 95 5.03 -2.46 9.60
CA SER A 95 5.48 -3.77 10.04
C SER A 95 6.36 -3.65 11.28
N MET A 96 6.25 -4.59 12.21
CA MET A 96 7.05 -4.60 13.43
C MET A 96 8.52 -5.03 13.17
N SER A 97 8.81 -5.78 12.10
CA SER A 97 10.17 -6.27 11.77
C SER A 97 10.26 -6.76 10.31
N ASP A 98 11.46 -7.05 9.80
CA ASP A 98 11.61 -7.63 8.45
C ASP A 98 11.40 -9.16 8.40
N SER A 99 10.97 -9.77 9.50
CA SER A 99 10.65 -11.20 9.54
C SER A 99 9.36 -11.52 8.79
N ASP A 100 9.29 -12.71 8.19
CA ASP A 100 8.11 -13.17 7.44
C ASP A 100 6.87 -13.37 8.33
N ASP A 101 7.09 -13.65 9.62
CA ASP A 101 6.06 -13.77 10.67
C ASP A 101 5.65 -12.43 11.29
N SER A 102 6.23 -11.31 10.83
CA SER A 102 5.89 -10.00 11.39
C SER A 102 4.47 -9.61 10.98
N ALA A 103 3.67 -9.13 11.94
CA ALA A 103 2.39 -8.51 11.63
C ALA A 103 2.60 -7.33 10.66
N ILE A 104 1.80 -7.29 9.58
CA ILE A 104 1.81 -6.22 8.59
C ILE A 104 0.42 -5.60 8.53
N SER A 105 0.36 -4.31 8.85
CA SER A 105 -0.87 -3.54 8.90
C SER A 105 -0.86 -2.49 7.80
N ILE A 106 -1.94 -2.40 7.02
CA ILE A 106 -2.06 -1.37 5.98
C ILE A 106 -2.63 -0.11 6.63
N TRP A 107 -1.92 1.00 6.49
CA TRP A 107 -2.27 2.27 7.14
C TRP A 107 -2.99 3.24 6.20
N THR A 108 -2.59 3.30 4.93
CA THR A 108 -3.19 4.22 3.96
C THR A 108 -3.15 3.65 2.55
N PHE A 109 -4.14 4.01 1.72
CA PHE A 109 -4.19 3.66 0.29
C PHE A 109 -4.93 4.74 -0.50
N PHE A 110 -4.30 5.91 -0.68
CA PHE A 110 -4.98 7.09 -1.24
C PHE A 110 -4.28 7.59 -2.50
N GLN A 111 -5.04 8.21 -3.39
CA GLN A 111 -4.47 9.00 -4.48
C GLN A 111 -3.77 10.24 -3.91
N GLN A 112 -2.50 10.42 -4.23
CA GLN A 112 -1.85 11.70 -4.09
C GLN A 112 -2.22 12.53 -5.32
N LEU A 113 -3.08 13.53 -5.13
CA LEU A 113 -3.33 14.55 -6.14
C LEU A 113 -2.02 15.30 -6.37
N ASN A 114 -1.41 15.10 -7.53
CA ASN A 114 -0.25 15.89 -7.93
C ASN A 114 -0.79 17.30 -8.23
N TRP A 115 -0.46 18.28 -7.38
CA TRP A 115 -0.88 19.68 -7.55
C TRP A 115 -0.11 20.40 -8.68
N ASP A 116 0.43 19.64 -9.63
CA ASP A 116 1.14 20.16 -10.80
C ASP A 116 0.11 20.29 -11.93
N ASP A 117 -0.72 21.33 -11.84
CA ASP A 117 -1.52 21.89 -12.94
C ASP A 117 -0.78 23.10 -13.52
#